data_AF-A0A397W197-F1
#
_entry.id   AF-A0A397W197-F1
#
_cell.length_a   1.000
_cell.length_b   1.000
_cell.length_c   1.000
_cell.angle_alpha   90.00
_cell.angle_beta   90.00
_cell.angle_gamma   90.00
#
_symmetry.space_group_name_H-M   'P 1'
#
loop_
_entity.id
_entity.type
_entity.pdbx_description
1 polymer ?
#
loop_
_entity_poly.entity_id
_entity_poly.type
_entity_poly.pdbx_seq_one_letter_code
_entity_poly.pdbx_strand_id
1 'polypeptide(L)'
;MPQCYVDLMKRCWDNDPKQRPKASEIYEVIEFWRNNYEILSKFNKFETILEESGAIHPQAVYASRFISLKELDILNSRAVYTTGIINDDNKIIEN
;
A
#
# COMPACT_ATOMS: atom_id res chain seq x y z
N MET A 1 -4.88 9.52 6.52
CA MET A 1 -5.84 8.72 5.74
C MET A 1 -7.09 8.47 6.59
N PRO A 2 -8.33 8.38 6.06
CA PRO A 2 -9.51 8.04 6.84
C PRO A 2 -9.41 6.64 7.46
N GLN A 3 -9.89 6.45 8.69
CA GLN A 3 -9.76 5.18 9.42
C GLN A 3 -10.47 4.02 8.71
N CYS A 4 -11.63 4.28 8.10
CA CYS A 4 -12.37 3.28 7.33
C CYS A 4 -11.56 2.69 6.17
N TYR A 5 -10.72 3.50 5.50
CA TYR A 5 -9.82 3.02 4.47
C TYR A 5 -8.71 2.15 5.05
N VAL A 6 -8.08 2.61 6.14
CA VAL A 6 -7.02 1.85 6.82
C VAL A 6 -7.52 0.47 7.25
N ASP A 7 -8.73 0.40 7.81
CA ASP A 7 -9.31 -0.86 8.27
C ASP A 7 -9.68 -1.78 7.11
N LEU A 8 -10.21 -1.23 5.99
CA LEU A 8 -10.43 -2.01 4.77
C LEU A 8 -9.10 -2.59 4.25
N MET A 9 -8.04 -1.76 4.19
CA MET A 9 -6.74 -2.20 3.69
C MET A 9 -6.09 -3.26 4.56
N LYS A 10 -6.23 -3.18 5.90
CA LYS A 10 -5.76 -4.24 6.81
C LYS A 10 -6.39 -5.59 6.48
N ARG A 11 -7.71 -5.62 6.21
CA ARG A 11 -8.42 -6.84 5.79
C ARG A 11 -7.97 -7.31 4.41
N CYS A 12 -7.78 -6.40 3.46
CA CYS A 12 -7.27 -6.74 2.12
C CYS A 12 -5.87 -7.36 2.16
N TRP A 13 -5.05 -6.96 3.14
CA TRP A 13 -3.67 -7.41 3.33
C TRP A 13 -3.53 -8.52 4.38
N ASP A 14 -4.63 -9.20 4.76
CA ASP A 14 -4.55 -10.27 5.75
C ASP A 14 -3.61 -11.40 5.26
N ASN A 15 -2.81 -11.95 6.18
CA ASN A 15 -1.89 -13.04 5.89
C ASN A 15 -2.64 -14.32 5.51
N ASP A 16 -3.82 -14.57 6.10
CA ASP A 16 -4.70 -15.65 5.69
C ASP A 16 -5.55 -15.22 4.48
N PRO A 17 -5.37 -15.84 3.29
CA PRO A 17 -6.15 -15.50 2.10
C PRO A 17 -7.66 -15.64 2.27
N LYS A 18 -8.12 -16.45 3.24
CA LYS A 18 -9.55 -16.65 3.50
C LYS A 18 -10.19 -15.49 4.26
N GLN A 19 -9.39 -14.69 4.98
CA GLN A 19 -9.86 -13.49 5.69
C GLN A 19 -9.93 -12.26 4.79
N ARG A 20 -9.31 -12.33 3.60
CA ARG A 20 -9.36 -11.24 2.63
C ARG A 20 -10.77 -11.09 2.07
N PRO A 21 -11.30 -9.86 1.99
CA PRO A 21 -12.60 -9.62 1.38
C PRO A 21 -12.57 -9.93 -0.12
N LYS A 22 -13.70 -10.40 -0.64
CA LYS A 22 -13.93 -10.57 -2.06
C LYS A 22 -14.05 -9.20 -2.73
N ALA A 23 -13.80 -9.19 -4.04
CA ALA A 23 -13.96 -7.98 -4.86
C ALA A 23 -15.37 -7.37 -4.75
N SER A 24 -16.42 -8.20 -4.63
CA SER A 24 -17.79 -7.74 -4.43
C SER A 24 -17.98 -7.01 -3.10
N GLU A 25 -17.41 -7.53 -2.01
CA GLU A 25 -17.48 -6.90 -0.69
C GLU A 25 -16.72 -5.56 -0.67
N ILE A 26 -15.57 -5.50 -1.32
CA ILE A 26 -14.81 -4.25 -1.48
C ILE A 26 -15.63 -3.22 -2.28
N TYR A 27 -16.27 -3.65 -3.38
CA TYR A 27 -17.13 -2.80 -4.20
C TYR A 27 -18.27 -2.19 -3.38
N GLU A 28 -18.99 -3.01 -2.61
CA GLU A 28 -20.09 -2.56 -1.74
C GLU A 28 -19.61 -1.53 -0.71
N VAL A 29 -18.44 -1.75 -0.09
CA VAL A 29 -17.85 -0.81 0.87
C VAL A 29 -17.53 0.54 0.21
N ILE A 30 -16.92 0.52 -0.99
CA ILE A 30 -16.58 1.74 -1.72
C ILE A 30 -17.85 2.47 -2.20
N GLU A 31 -18.85 1.73 -2.68
CA GLU A 31 -20.14 2.30 -3.07
C GLU A 31 -20.82 2.99 -1.89
N PHE A 32 -20.80 2.36 -0.71
CA PHE A 32 -21.30 2.95 0.52
C PHE A 32 -20.56 4.25 0.88
N TRP A 33 -19.23 4.29 0.78
CA TRP A 33 -18.46 5.52 1.02
C TRP A 33 -18.80 6.62 0.03
N ARG A 34 -18.95 6.29 -1.26
CA ARG A 34 -19.31 7.25 -2.31
C ARG A 34 -20.66 7.91 -2.04
N ASN A 35 -21.61 7.15 -1.50
CA ASN A 35 -22.96 7.63 -1.20
C ASN A 35 -23.08 8.28 0.20
N ASN A 36 -22.01 8.28 1.00
CA ASN A 36 -21.97 8.87 2.33
C ASN A 36 -21.08 10.13 2.34
N TYR A 37 -21.71 11.30 2.36
CA TYR A 37 -21.00 12.59 2.32
C TYR A 37 -20.00 12.78 3.47
N GLU A 38 -20.33 12.33 4.68
CA GLU A 38 -19.44 12.47 5.84
C GLU A 38 -18.16 11.66 5.66
N ILE A 39 -18.26 10.45 5.10
CA ILE A 39 -17.10 9.61 4.80
C ILE A 39 -16.32 10.19 3.62
N LEU A 40 -17.01 10.53 2.53
CA LEU A 40 -16.39 11.07 1.31
C LEU A 40 -15.60 12.36 1.60
N SER A 41 -16.13 13.26 2.41
CA SER A 41 -15.45 14.50 2.78
C SER A 41 -14.14 14.28 3.55
N LYS A 42 -14.02 13.17 4.30
CA LYS A 42 -12.76 12.78 4.96
C LYS A 42 -11.67 12.43 3.95
N PHE A 43 -12.02 11.94 2.76
CA PHE A 43 -11.07 11.65 1.68
C PHE A 43 -10.65 12.93 0.95
N ASN A 44 -11.58 13.84 0.64
CA ASN A 44 -11.26 15.10 -0.06
C ASN A 44 -10.26 15.98 0.70
N LYS A 45 -10.28 15.95 2.04
CA LYS A 45 -9.29 16.66 2.87
C LYS A 45 -7.84 16.23 2.60
N PHE A 46 -7.61 15.01 2.11
CA PHE A 46 -6.26 14.55 1.77
C PHE A 46 -5.78 15.06 0.42
N GLU A 47 -6.68 15.24 -0.55
CA GLU A 47 -6.34 15.73 -1.90
C GLU A 47 -5.78 17.15 -1.83
N THR A 48 -6.40 18.03 -1.02
CA THR A 48 -5.94 19.41 -0.80
C THR A 48 -4.55 19.46 -0.15
N ILE A 49 -4.25 18.59 0.83
CA ILE A 49 -2.93 18.53 1.47
C ILE A 49 -1.86 18.04 0.49
N LEU A 50 -2.20 17.12 -0.42
CA LEU A 50 -1.26 16.58 -1.39
C LEU A 50 -0.85 17.63 -2.42
N GLU A 51 -1.82 18.43 -2.89
CA GLU A 51 -1.58 19.58 -3.80
C GLU A 51 -0.72 20.66 -3.14
N GLU A 52 -0.98 20.98 -1.86
CA GLU A 52 -0.14 21.91 -1.08
C GLU A 52 1.28 21.36 -0.83
N SER A 53 1.42 20.03 -0.74
CA SER A 53 2.70 19.34 -0.57
C SER A 53 3.45 19.06 -1.87
N GLY A 54 2.96 19.54 -3.02
CA GLY A 54 3.46 19.24 -4.38
C GLY A 54 4.95 19.53 -4.67
N ALA A 55 5.74 19.90 -3.67
CA ALA A 55 7.18 19.81 -3.70
C ALA A 55 7.64 18.35 -3.80
N ILE A 56 7.75 17.85 -5.03
CA ILE A 56 8.52 16.65 -5.34
C ILE A 56 9.92 16.87 -4.77
N HIS A 57 10.33 16.02 -3.84
CA HIS A 57 11.69 16.09 -3.29
C HIS A 57 12.69 15.97 -4.46
N PRO A 58 13.74 16.80 -4.55
CA PRO A 58 14.63 16.83 -5.72
C PRO A 58 15.27 15.48 -6.06
N GLN A 59 15.31 14.58 -5.09
CA GLN A 59 15.90 13.24 -5.20
C GLN A 59 14.84 12.13 -5.36
N ALA A 60 13.55 12.46 -5.44
CA ALA A 60 12.50 11.48 -5.68
C ALA A 60 12.51 11.04 -7.15
N VAL A 61 12.87 9.78 -7.41
CA VAL A 61 12.80 9.16 -8.74
C VAL A 61 11.52 8.34 -8.83
N TYR A 62 10.38 9.02 -8.96
CA TYR A 62 9.08 8.40 -9.22
C TYR A 62 8.76 8.41 -10.73
N ALA A 63 9.71 7.94 -11.53
CA ALA A 63 9.40 7.59 -12.92
C ALA A 63 8.90 6.14 -12.93
N SER A 64 7.69 5.90 -13.43
CA SER A 64 7.26 4.57 -13.86
C SER A 64 8.19 4.11 -14.98
N ARG A 65 9.36 3.58 -14.62
CA ARG A 65 10.32 3.01 -15.55
C ARG A 65 10.02 1.52 -15.64
N PHE A 66 9.82 1.05 -16.85
CA PHE A 66 9.73 -0.38 -17.13
C PHE A 66 11.01 -1.05 -16.62
N ILE A 67 10.91 -1.88 -15.58
CA ILE A 67 12.04 -2.65 -15.06
C ILE A 67 12.25 -3.79 -16.04
N SER A 68 13.37 -3.75 -16.77
CA SER A 68 13.70 -4.83 -17.69
C SER A 68 14.10 -6.10 -16.91
N LEU A 69 13.95 -7.27 -17.53
CA LEU A 69 14.35 -8.54 -16.91
C LEU A 69 15.81 -8.54 -16.42
N LYS A 70 16.70 -7.87 -17.16
CA LYS A 70 18.12 -7.72 -16.77
C LYS A 70 18.28 -6.90 -15.49
N GLU A 71 17.46 -5.86 -15.31
CA GLU A 71 17.48 -5.05 -14.09
C GLU A 71 16.87 -5.80 -12.91
N LEU A 72 15.88 -6.69 -13.16
CA LEU A 72 15.28 -7.55 -12.15
C LEU A 72 16.31 -8.54 -11.58
N ASP A 73 17.12 -9.15 -12.44
CA ASP A 73 18.20 -10.06 -12.02
C ASP A 73 19.27 -9.32 -11.19
N ILE A 74 19.60 -8.09 -11.56
CA ILE A 74 20.52 -7.24 -10.80
C ILE A 74 19.91 -6.87 -9.44
N LEU A 75 18.62 -6.56 -9.38
CA LEU A 75 17.93 -6.23 -8.14
C LEU A 75 17.83 -7.46 -7.23
N ASN A 76 17.49 -8.62 -7.77
CA ASN A 76 17.44 -9.89 -7.03
C ASN A 76 18.83 -10.32 -6.54
N SER A 77 19.88 -10.09 -7.34
CA SER A 77 21.28 -10.33 -6.92
C SER A 77 21.73 -9.36 -5.82
N ARG A 78 21.19 -8.13 -5.80
CA ARG A 78 21.41 -7.15 -4.72
C ARG A 78 20.52 -7.38 -3.49
N ALA A 79 19.38 -8.04 -3.67
CA ALA A 79 18.43 -8.39 -2.62
C ALA A 79 18.81 -9.69 -1.88
N VAL A 80 19.99 -10.26 -2.14
CA VAL A 80 20.57 -11.34 -1.33
C VAL A 80 21.05 -10.76 0.01
N TYR A 81 20.09 -10.41 0.87
CA TYR A 81 20.01 -10.55 2.33
C TYR A 81 18.65 -10.02 2.83
N THR A 82 17.54 -10.62 2.40
CA THR A 82 16.30 -10.68 3.22
C THR A 82 15.58 -12.02 3.03
N THR A 83 16.32 -13.11 2.87
CA THR A 83 15.80 -14.48 3.09
C THR A 83 15.69 -14.85 4.57
N GLY A 84 15.96 -13.91 5.49
CA GLY A 84 15.52 -14.05 6.88
C GLY A 84 14.01 -13.82 6.95
N ILE A 85 13.24 -14.83 7.35
CA ILE A 85 11.87 -14.60 7.81
C ILE A 85 11.96 -13.59 8.95
N ILE A 86 11.46 -12.38 8.70
CA ILE A 86 11.31 -11.34 9.72
C ILE A 86 10.10 -11.76 10.54
N ASN A 87 10.31 -12.18 11.78
CA ASN A 87 9.18 -12.38 12.70
C ASN A 87 8.53 -11.03 13.04
N ASP A 88 7.29 -11.06 13.54
CA ASP A 88 6.48 -9.88 13.89
C ASP A 88 7.16 -8.87 14.86
N ASP A 89 8.31 -9.22 15.43
CA ASP A 89 9.15 -8.37 16.29
C ASP A 89 10.37 -7.74 15.58
N ASN A 90 10.48 -7.79 14.25
CA ASN A 90 11.60 -7.25 13.47
C ASN A 90 12.99 -7.80 13.87
N LYS A 91 13.06 -9.06 14.33
CA LYS A 91 14.33 -9.75 14.60
C LYS A 91 14.69 -10.70 13.47
N ILE A 92 15.94 -10.61 13.01
CA ILE A 92 16.54 -11.56 12.06
C ILE A 92 16.81 -12.86 12.82
N ILE A 93 16.23 -13.97 12.35
CA ILE A 93 16.57 -15.30 12.83
C ILE A 93 17.57 -15.90 11.84
N GLU A 94 18.79 -16.12 12.29
CA GLU A 94 19.80 -16.88 11.55
C GLU A 94 19.74 -18.35 11.99
N ASN A 95 19.96 -19.27 11.05
CA ASN A 95 20.18 -20.69 11.32
C ASN A 95 21.59 -20.94 11.84
#